data_AF-A0A484TFE0-F1
#
_entry.id   AF-A0A484TFE0-F1
#
_cell.length_a   1.000
_cell.length_b   1.000
_cell.length_c   1.000
_cell.angle_alpha   90.00
_cell.angle_beta   90.00
_cell.angle_gamma   90.00
#
_symmetry.space_group_name_H-M   'P 1'
#
loop_
_entity.id
_entity.type
_entity.pdbx_description
1 polymer ?
#
loop_
_entity_poly.entity_id
_entity_poly.type
_entity_poly.pdbx_seq_one_letter_code
_entity_poly.pdbx_strand_id
1 'polypeptide(L)'
;MDRSLIKSMMPSLVAGHIPRNVRSYKYRVYDDQPRPSALGFAIDPQPFDGKVIAVTDEAIVVKLKPSEFAVLDPRLVANVPDEGAKVHVKPYARLRFDGLRADTPEERTEISPDGVPFTIKSYVLGSAPAKLPIPKPQCLELGQLIEQLEELPAPDGFRRITHMLVDAGARDFTWVDPTRSKIIDTPPAISFTVSTAKFEGRVTILFERASDTYAVELHCDGGRVERIDEVYFDMLGEVLERLIDDGRWRLIDVNVIDTKAARRQAVPA
;
A
#
# COMPACT_ATOMS: atom_id res chain seq x y z
N MET A 1 -16.74 -1.37 8.90
CA MET A 1 -17.56 -0.30 9.54
C MET A 1 -18.91 -0.08 8.85
N ASP A 2 -20.01 0.18 9.59
CA ASP A 2 -21.29 0.62 9.00
C ASP A 2 -21.35 2.15 8.87
N ARG A 3 -21.20 2.66 7.64
CA ARG A 3 -21.21 4.10 7.35
C ARG A 3 -22.52 4.80 7.67
N SER A 4 -23.66 4.10 7.61
CA SER A 4 -24.99 4.66 7.93
C SER A 4 -25.13 4.88 9.43
N LEU A 5 -24.70 3.89 10.22
CA LEU A 5 -24.64 4.01 11.67
C LEU A 5 -23.72 5.16 12.10
N ILE A 6 -22.51 5.25 11.54
CA ILE A 6 -21.59 6.37 11.81
C ILE A 6 -22.24 7.71 11.49
N LYS A 7 -22.88 7.85 10.33
CA LYS A 7 -23.57 9.10 9.96
C LYS A 7 -24.63 9.50 10.99
N SER A 8 -25.33 8.54 11.59
CA SER A 8 -26.33 8.81 12.63
C SER A 8 -25.73 9.18 13.99
N MET A 9 -24.58 8.60 14.36
CA MET A 9 -23.89 8.85 15.63
C MET A 9 -23.04 10.12 15.61
N MET A 10 -22.49 10.51 14.45
CA MET A 10 -21.57 11.64 14.36
C MET A 10 -22.06 12.94 15.04
N PRO A 11 -23.33 13.39 14.87
CA PRO A 11 -23.82 14.59 15.54
C PRO A 11 -23.69 14.57 17.06
N SER A 12 -23.95 13.44 17.72
CA SER A 12 -23.82 13.33 19.19
C SER A 12 -22.36 13.28 19.62
N LEU A 13 -21.50 12.58 18.88
CA LEU A 13 -20.07 12.45 19.18
C LEU A 13 -19.30 13.79 19.04
N VAL A 14 -19.72 14.68 18.15
CA VAL A 14 -19.00 15.94 17.88
C VAL A 14 -19.64 17.19 18.50
N ALA A 15 -20.87 17.10 19.02
CA ALA A 15 -21.65 18.27 19.49
C ALA A 15 -20.89 19.16 20.48
N GLY A 16 -20.19 18.57 21.45
CA GLY A 16 -19.38 19.31 22.44
C GLY A 16 -18.07 19.88 21.90
N HIS A 17 -17.67 19.49 20.69
CA HIS A 17 -16.38 19.84 20.10
C HIS A 17 -16.48 20.84 18.95
N ILE A 18 -17.68 21.18 18.48
CA ILE A 18 -17.91 22.17 17.43
C ILE A 18 -18.12 23.56 18.05
N PRO A 19 -17.43 24.61 17.56
CA PRO A 19 -17.70 25.99 17.98
C PRO A 19 -19.16 26.40 17.70
N ARG A 20 -19.78 27.16 18.62
CA ARG A 20 -21.20 27.57 18.50
C ARG A 20 -21.56 28.35 17.24
N ASN A 21 -20.58 28.98 16.58
CA ASN A 21 -20.75 29.76 15.35
C ASN A 21 -20.66 28.93 14.06
N VAL A 22 -20.32 27.65 14.15
CA VAL A 22 -20.17 26.75 13.01
C VAL A 22 -21.51 26.07 12.71
N ARG A 23 -21.98 26.19 11.45
CA ARG A 23 -23.26 25.63 10.99
C ARG A 23 -23.17 24.22 10.40
N SER A 24 -21.97 23.78 10.03
CA SER A 24 -21.72 22.47 9.43
C SER A 24 -20.33 21.96 9.78
N TYR A 25 -20.19 20.65 9.81
CA TYR A 25 -18.89 19.98 9.97
C TYR A 25 -18.66 19.01 8.81
N LYS A 26 -17.40 18.69 8.58
CA LYS A 26 -16.99 17.65 7.64
C LYS A 26 -16.24 16.56 8.38
N TYR A 27 -16.39 15.34 7.92
CA TYR A 27 -15.62 14.22 8.44
C TYR A 27 -15.18 13.29 7.32
N ARG A 28 -14.15 12.51 7.63
CA ARG A 28 -13.47 11.59 6.73
C ARG A 28 -13.44 10.21 7.38
N VAL A 29 -13.98 9.21 6.69
CA VAL A 29 -14.06 7.81 7.15
C VAL A 29 -12.86 7.00 6.65
N TYR A 30 -12.02 6.51 7.55
CA TYR A 30 -10.89 5.64 7.28
C TYR A 30 -11.29 4.22 7.69
N ASP A 31 -11.79 3.49 6.72
CA ASP A 31 -12.14 2.07 6.79
C ASP A 31 -11.28 1.28 5.79
N ASP A 32 -11.64 0.01 5.57
CA ASP A 32 -10.96 -0.91 4.65
C ASP A 32 -11.21 -0.59 3.16
N GLN A 33 -11.99 0.45 2.85
CA GLN A 33 -12.34 0.79 1.48
C GLN A 33 -11.52 1.96 0.94
N PRO A 34 -10.92 1.82 -0.26
CA PRO A 34 -10.25 2.93 -0.92
C PRO A 34 -11.25 4.06 -1.18
N ARG A 35 -10.80 5.30 -0.99
CA ARG A 35 -11.63 6.47 -1.29
C ARG A 35 -11.50 6.85 -2.76
N PRO A 36 -12.59 6.81 -3.53
CA PRO A 36 -12.56 7.35 -4.88
C PRO A 36 -12.43 8.88 -4.82
N SER A 37 -11.60 9.41 -5.70
CA SER A 37 -11.53 10.81 -6.05
C SER A 37 -12.77 11.23 -6.84
N ALA A 38 -12.94 12.55 -7.03
CA ALA A 38 -13.98 13.08 -7.91
C ALA A 38 -13.88 12.55 -9.36
N LEU A 39 -12.70 12.06 -9.77
CA LEU A 39 -12.45 11.48 -11.08
C LEU A 39 -12.55 9.95 -11.10
N GLY A 40 -13.02 9.33 -10.00
CA GLY A 40 -13.25 7.88 -9.92
C GLY A 40 -12.03 7.04 -9.53
N PHE A 41 -10.81 7.61 -9.48
CA PHE A 41 -9.61 6.88 -9.07
C PHE A 41 -9.39 6.92 -7.56
N ALA A 42 -8.86 5.85 -6.97
CA ALA A 42 -8.55 5.82 -5.55
C ALA A 42 -7.35 6.73 -5.21
N ILE A 43 -7.49 7.53 -4.15
CA ILE A 43 -6.42 8.38 -3.62
C ILE A 43 -5.95 7.84 -2.28
N ASP A 44 -4.63 7.73 -2.15
CA ASP A 44 -3.99 7.30 -0.92
C ASP A 44 -4.13 8.40 0.14
N PRO A 45 -4.68 8.09 1.32
CA PRO A 45 -4.81 9.07 2.38
C PRO A 45 -3.45 9.61 2.84
N GLN A 46 -3.44 10.89 3.20
CA GLN A 46 -2.28 11.55 3.81
C GLN A 46 -2.30 11.35 5.33
N PRO A 47 -1.13 11.16 5.98
CA PRO A 47 -1.03 11.16 7.44
C PRO A 47 -1.51 12.49 8.04
N PHE A 48 -1.95 12.47 9.29
CA PHE A 48 -2.45 13.66 9.97
C PHE A 48 -2.31 13.57 11.48
N ASP A 49 -2.26 14.74 12.12
CA ASP A 49 -2.30 14.88 13.57
C ASP A 49 -3.69 15.31 14.02
N GLY A 50 -4.09 14.85 15.20
CA GLY A 50 -5.34 15.28 15.81
C GLY A 50 -5.48 14.89 17.27
N LYS A 51 -6.64 15.23 17.84
CA LYS A 51 -7.01 14.86 19.21
C LYS A 51 -8.16 13.87 19.18
N VAL A 52 -8.02 12.75 19.87
CA VAL A 52 -9.11 11.78 20.05
C VAL A 52 -10.20 12.42 20.90
N ILE A 53 -11.44 12.41 20.41
CA ILE A 53 -12.59 13.02 21.09
C ILE A 53 -13.68 12.03 21.47
N ALA A 54 -13.71 10.86 20.84
CA ALA A 54 -14.61 9.77 21.19
C ALA A 54 -13.98 8.44 20.78
N VAL A 55 -14.12 7.43 21.64
CA VAL A 55 -13.76 6.04 21.36
C VAL A 55 -14.98 5.18 21.67
N THR A 56 -15.45 4.45 20.67
CA THR A 56 -16.58 3.54 20.77
C THR A 56 -16.24 2.24 20.04
N ASP A 57 -17.03 1.19 20.28
CA ASP A 57 -16.87 -0.10 19.59
C ASP A 57 -17.02 0.01 18.06
N GLU A 58 -17.68 1.06 17.58
CA GLU A 58 -17.96 1.28 16.16
C GLU A 58 -17.05 2.32 15.49
N ALA A 59 -16.46 3.24 16.26
CA ALA A 59 -15.66 4.34 15.73
C ALA A 59 -14.70 4.96 16.75
N ILE A 60 -13.52 5.33 16.26
CA ILE A 60 -12.60 6.26 16.91
C ILE A 60 -12.69 7.60 16.18
N VAL A 61 -13.08 8.66 16.87
CA VAL A 61 -13.22 10.00 16.28
C VAL A 61 -12.05 10.89 16.68
N VAL A 62 -11.32 11.38 15.68
CA VAL A 62 -10.17 12.27 15.83
C VAL A 62 -10.53 13.66 15.30
N LYS A 63 -10.40 14.68 16.14
CA LYS A 63 -10.57 16.08 15.77
C LYS A 63 -9.29 16.61 15.11
N LEU A 64 -9.42 17.10 13.88
CA LEU A 64 -8.32 17.67 13.07
C LEU A 64 -8.33 19.20 13.13
N LYS A 65 -9.49 19.81 12.90
CA LYS A 65 -9.71 21.26 12.96
C LYS A 65 -11.02 21.55 13.72
N PRO A 66 -11.39 22.81 14.00
CA PRO A 66 -12.60 23.12 14.74
C PRO A 66 -13.90 22.48 14.21
N SER A 67 -14.00 22.26 12.90
CA SER A 67 -15.15 21.64 12.21
C SER A 67 -14.76 20.50 11.27
N GLU A 68 -13.58 19.91 11.45
CA GLU A 68 -13.07 18.81 10.62
C GLU A 68 -12.62 17.63 11.49
N PHE A 69 -13.15 16.45 11.18
CA PHE A 69 -12.94 15.23 11.94
C PHE A 69 -12.49 14.07 11.03
N ALA A 70 -11.79 13.11 11.62
CA ALA A 70 -11.53 11.80 11.04
C ALA A 70 -12.24 10.74 11.89
N VAL A 71 -12.78 9.71 11.23
CA VAL A 71 -13.40 8.56 11.85
C VAL A 71 -12.59 7.34 11.43
N LEU A 72 -12.05 6.59 12.37
CA LEU A 72 -11.28 5.37 12.13
C LEU A 72 -12.13 4.16 12.54
N ASP A 73 -12.08 3.09 11.75
CA ASP A 73 -12.64 1.79 12.15
C ASP A 73 -11.75 1.20 13.28
N PRO A 74 -12.28 0.99 14.51
CA PRO A 74 -11.49 0.47 15.63
C PRO A 74 -10.83 -0.88 15.32
N ARG A 75 -11.41 -1.68 14.42
CA ARG A 75 -10.91 -3.02 14.06
C ARG A 75 -9.65 -2.96 13.20
N LEU A 76 -9.39 -1.82 12.58
CA LEU A 76 -8.21 -1.59 11.74
C LEU A 76 -7.12 -0.82 12.48
N VAL A 77 -7.35 -0.35 13.70
CA VAL A 77 -6.35 0.40 14.45
C VAL A 77 -5.51 -0.56 15.29
N ALA A 78 -4.18 -0.55 15.09
CA ALA A 78 -3.29 -1.47 15.79
C ALA A 78 -3.26 -1.24 17.32
N ASN A 79 -3.32 0.03 17.75
CA ASN A 79 -3.35 0.43 19.15
C ASN A 79 -4.44 1.50 19.36
N VAL A 80 -5.52 1.15 20.05
CA VAL A 80 -6.62 2.08 20.32
C VAL A 80 -6.17 3.15 21.33
N PRO A 81 -6.13 4.44 20.95
CA PRO A 81 -5.70 5.50 21.85
C PRO A 81 -6.81 5.88 22.85
N ASP A 82 -6.42 6.40 24.01
CA ASP A 82 -7.36 6.94 25.00
C ASP A 82 -8.07 8.21 24.49
N GLU A 83 -9.31 8.41 24.95
CA GLU A 83 -10.01 9.67 24.74
C GLU A 83 -9.21 10.86 25.29
N GLY A 84 -9.13 11.92 24.49
CA GLY A 84 -8.36 13.11 24.83
C GLY A 84 -6.87 13.05 24.44
N ALA A 85 -6.34 11.89 24.04
CA ALA A 85 -4.97 11.77 23.56
C ALA A 85 -4.74 12.58 22.27
N LYS A 86 -3.53 13.13 22.12
CA LYS A 86 -3.06 13.65 20.82
C LYS A 86 -2.40 12.51 20.07
N VAL A 87 -2.76 12.33 18.81
CA VAL A 87 -2.31 11.21 18.01
C VAL A 87 -1.79 11.67 16.65
N HIS A 88 -0.75 10.98 16.18
CA HIS A 88 -0.33 10.95 14.79
C HIS A 88 -0.95 9.71 14.15
N VAL A 89 -1.77 9.91 13.13
CA VAL A 89 -2.45 8.83 12.42
C VAL A 89 -1.84 8.70 11.02
N LYS A 90 -1.39 7.50 10.71
CA LYS A 90 -0.85 7.13 9.40
C LYS A 90 -1.71 5.99 8.82
N PRO A 91 -2.73 6.33 8.02
CA PRO A 91 -3.50 5.33 7.30
C PRO A 91 -2.65 4.71 6.19
N TYR A 92 -3.12 3.57 5.67
CA TYR A 92 -2.45 2.88 4.56
C TYR A 92 -2.30 3.79 3.33
N ALA A 93 -1.13 3.69 2.70
CA ALA A 93 -0.84 4.28 1.41
C ALA A 93 0.01 3.29 0.62
N ARG A 94 -0.22 3.23 -0.69
CA ARG A 94 0.55 2.35 -1.56
C ARG A 94 1.98 2.85 -1.63
N LEU A 95 2.91 1.91 -1.55
CA LEU A 95 4.35 2.19 -1.57
C LEU A 95 5.00 1.58 -2.81
N ARG A 96 6.11 2.19 -3.21
CA ARG A 96 7.04 1.68 -4.22
C ARG A 96 8.14 0.87 -3.52
N PHE A 97 8.91 0.10 -4.30
CA PHE A 97 10.06 -0.65 -3.78
C PHE A 97 11.20 0.25 -3.24
N ASP A 98 11.22 1.54 -3.59
CA ASP A 98 12.12 2.54 -3.02
C ASP A 98 11.64 3.08 -1.65
N GLY A 99 10.50 2.62 -1.14
CA GLY A 99 9.89 3.05 0.12
C GLY A 99 9.11 4.36 0.04
N LEU A 100 9.09 5.03 -1.12
CA LEU A 100 8.28 6.22 -1.34
C LEU A 100 6.83 5.84 -1.63
N ARG A 101 5.92 6.79 -1.45
CA ARG A 101 4.51 6.61 -1.79
C ARG A 101 4.34 6.51 -3.29
N ALA A 102 3.36 5.71 -3.74
CA ALA A 102 3.02 5.57 -5.16
C ALA A 102 2.58 6.91 -5.80
N ASP A 103 2.02 7.83 -5.01
CA ASP A 103 1.64 9.18 -5.46
C ASP A 103 2.82 10.18 -5.51
N THR A 104 4.05 9.75 -5.20
CA THR A 104 5.24 10.59 -5.29
C THR A 104 5.61 10.82 -6.77
N PRO A 105 5.75 12.09 -7.23
CA PRO A 105 6.04 12.37 -8.63
C PRO A 105 7.43 11.89 -9.05
N GLU A 106 7.56 11.49 -10.32
CA GLU A 106 8.87 11.20 -10.91
C GLU A 106 9.52 12.48 -11.40
N GLU A 107 10.78 12.69 -11.01
CA GLU A 107 11.60 13.80 -11.46
C GLU A 107 12.66 13.29 -12.44
N ARG A 108 12.68 13.87 -13.65
CA ARG A 108 13.74 13.63 -14.64
C ARG A 108 14.34 14.95 -15.09
N THR A 109 15.66 15.04 -15.04
CA THR A 109 16.39 16.17 -15.63
C THR A 109 16.73 15.81 -17.07
N GLU A 110 16.21 16.58 -18.01
CA GLU A 110 16.55 16.49 -19.42
C GLU A 110 17.39 17.70 -19.82
N ILE A 111 18.23 17.53 -20.83
CA ILE A 111 19.04 18.60 -21.40
C ILE A 111 18.35 19.02 -22.69
N SER A 112 17.96 20.29 -22.76
CA SER A 112 17.47 20.89 -23.99
C SER A 112 18.50 20.78 -25.12
N PRO A 113 18.07 20.88 -26.40
CA PRO A 113 18.99 20.98 -27.53
C PRO A 113 20.04 22.11 -27.39
N ASP A 114 19.69 23.16 -26.64
CA ASP A 114 20.55 24.31 -26.34
C ASP A 114 21.50 24.08 -25.14
N GLY A 115 21.56 22.86 -24.60
CA GLY A 115 22.45 22.50 -23.47
C GLY A 115 21.94 22.93 -22.09
N VAL A 116 20.76 23.54 -21.99
CA VAL A 116 20.17 23.98 -20.71
C VAL A 116 19.43 22.81 -20.05
N PRO A 117 19.76 22.44 -18.79
CA PRO A 117 19.03 21.41 -18.07
C PRO A 117 17.66 21.93 -17.62
N PHE A 118 16.62 21.11 -17.76
CA PHE A 118 15.29 21.36 -17.20
C PHE A 118 14.75 20.11 -16.51
N THR A 119 13.97 20.31 -15.44
CA THR A 119 13.40 19.21 -14.66
C THR A 119 11.94 18.99 -15.04
N ILE A 120 11.61 17.79 -15.51
CA ILE A 120 10.25 17.32 -15.73
C ILE A 120 9.77 16.67 -14.43
N LYS A 121 8.65 17.16 -13.89
CA LYS A 121 7.89 16.54 -12.79
C LYS A 121 6.64 15.88 -13.36
N SER A 122 6.59 14.55 -13.34
CA SER A 122 5.47 13.78 -13.84
C SER A 122 4.60 13.27 -12.69
N TYR A 123 3.31 13.61 -12.71
CA TYR A 123 2.31 13.14 -11.75
C TYR A 123 1.44 12.07 -12.41
N VAL A 124 1.52 10.84 -11.93
CA VAL A 124 0.63 9.75 -12.37
C VAL A 124 -0.53 9.66 -11.40
N LEU A 125 -1.73 10.02 -11.86
CA LEU A 125 -2.94 9.99 -11.05
C LEU A 125 -3.55 8.57 -11.00
N GLY A 126 -4.00 8.16 -9.82
CA GLY A 126 -4.80 6.95 -9.61
C GLY A 126 -4.01 5.68 -9.28
N SER A 127 -3.12 5.23 -10.16
CA SER A 127 -2.31 4.03 -9.89
C SER A 127 -0.99 4.05 -10.66
N ALA A 128 -0.03 4.82 -10.15
CA ALA A 128 1.36 4.66 -10.53
C ALA A 128 1.79 3.23 -10.16
N PRO A 129 2.22 2.38 -11.10
CA PRO A 129 2.69 1.05 -10.77
C PRO A 129 4.00 1.16 -9.98
N ALA A 130 4.16 0.33 -8.94
CA ALA A 130 5.47 0.13 -8.32
C ALA A 130 6.33 -0.70 -9.26
N LYS A 131 7.26 -0.06 -9.98
CA LYS A 131 8.15 -0.73 -10.93
C LYS A 131 9.02 -1.77 -10.21
N LEU A 132 9.07 -2.98 -10.75
CA LEU A 132 9.93 -4.02 -10.20
C LEU A 132 11.40 -3.57 -10.28
N PRO A 133 12.22 -3.85 -9.25
CA PRO A 133 13.63 -3.49 -9.24
C PRO A 133 14.46 -4.48 -10.09
N ILE A 134 14.07 -4.65 -11.35
CA ILE A 134 14.62 -5.62 -12.31
C ILE A 134 14.93 -4.84 -13.61
N PRO A 135 16.06 -5.11 -14.29
CA PRO A 135 16.37 -4.48 -15.57
C PRO A 135 15.35 -4.85 -16.65
N LYS A 136 15.32 -4.05 -17.73
CA LYS A 136 14.49 -4.36 -18.90
C LYS A 136 14.91 -5.72 -19.49
N PRO A 137 14.00 -6.69 -19.62
CA PRO A 137 14.35 -8.04 -20.08
C PRO A 137 14.55 -8.10 -21.59
N GLN A 138 15.31 -9.10 -22.02
CA GLN A 138 15.48 -9.45 -23.43
C GLN A 138 14.42 -10.46 -23.90
N CYS A 139 14.02 -11.38 -23.02
CA CYS A 139 12.96 -12.36 -23.24
C CYS A 139 11.58 -11.68 -23.23
N LEU A 140 10.76 -11.99 -24.23
CA LEU A 140 9.40 -11.47 -24.34
C LEU A 140 8.53 -11.91 -23.16
N GLU A 141 8.60 -13.19 -22.82
CA GLU A 141 7.79 -13.85 -21.80
C GLU A 141 8.13 -13.31 -20.40
N LEU A 142 9.42 -13.03 -20.12
CA LEU A 142 9.81 -12.32 -18.89
C LEU A 142 9.26 -10.89 -18.88
N GLY A 143 9.31 -10.19 -20.02
CA GLY A 143 8.71 -8.86 -20.17
C GLY A 143 7.22 -8.83 -19.89
N GLN A 144 6.48 -9.82 -20.37
CA GLN A 144 5.05 -9.98 -20.13
C GLN A 144 4.76 -10.29 -18.66
N LEU A 145 5.56 -11.14 -18.00
CA LEU A 145 5.43 -11.39 -16.56
C LEU A 145 5.65 -10.10 -15.75
N ILE A 146 6.68 -9.31 -16.07
CA ILE A 146 6.93 -8.01 -15.42
C ILE A 146 5.73 -7.08 -15.63
N GLU A 147 5.27 -6.94 -16.86
CA GLU A 147 4.11 -6.08 -17.19
C GLU A 147 2.86 -6.52 -16.43
N GLN A 148 2.59 -7.83 -16.36
CA GLN A 148 1.44 -8.34 -15.62
C GLN A 148 1.55 -8.08 -14.12
N LEU A 149 2.70 -8.28 -13.50
CA LEU A 149 2.90 -7.94 -12.09
C LEU A 149 2.72 -6.44 -11.83
N GLU A 150 3.24 -5.60 -12.72
CA GLU A 150 3.17 -4.15 -12.58
C GLU A 150 1.79 -3.58 -12.87
N GLU A 151 1.04 -4.15 -13.82
CA GLU A 151 -0.21 -3.57 -14.31
C GLU A 151 -1.48 -4.25 -13.80
N LEU A 152 -1.46 -5.56 -13.49
CA LEU A 152 -2.68 -6.22 -13.04
C LEU A 152 -3.07 -5.80 -11.61
N PRO A 153 -4.39 -5.69 -11.34
CA PRO A 153 -4.88 -5.38 -10.01
C PRO A 153 -4.62 -6.54 -9.05
N ALA A 154 -4.40 -6.22 -7.78
CA ALA A 154 -4.57 -7.19 -6.71
C ALA A 154 -6.08 -7.45 -6.49
N PRO A 155 -6.46 -8.58 -5.88
CA PRO A 155 -7.87 -8.97 -5.72
C PRO A 155 -8.73 -7.94 -4.95
N ASP A 156 -8.12 -7.10 -4.12
CA ASP A 156 -8.81 -6.02 -3.39
C ASP A 156 -9.30 -4.86 -4.27
N GLY A 157 -8.89 -4.78 -5.54
CA GLY A 157 -9.33 -3.76 -6.49
C GLY A 157 -8.77 -2.35 -6.24
N PHE A 158 -7.88 -2.17 -5.27
CA PHE A 158 -7.22 -0.90 -4.94
C PHE A 158 -5.73 -0.91 -5.30
N ARG A 159 -5.06 -1.99 -4.91
CA ARG A 159 -3.65 -2.22 -5.16
C ARG A 159 -3.43 -2.88 -6.52
N ARG A 160 -2.21 -2.77 -7.01
CA ARG A 160 -1.69 -3.65 -8.08
C ARG A 160 -0.89 -4.77 -7.45
N ILE A 161 -0.59 -5.83 -8.19
CA ILE A 161 0.17 -6.95 -7.65
C ILE A 161 1.51 -6.46 -7.06
N THR A 162 2.23 -5.56 -7.72
CA THR A 162 3.49 -5.01 -7.16
C THR A 162 3.33 -4.26 -5.84
N HIS A 163 2.22 -3.57 -5.60
CA HIS A 163 1.96 -2.94 -4.30
C HIS A 163 1.76 -4.00 -3.21
N MET A 164 1.04 -5.08 -3.52
CA MET A 164 0.91 -6.23 -2.62
C MET A 164 2.26 -6.89 -2.34
N LEU A 165 3.16 -6.97 -3.33
CA LEU A 165 4.52 -7.46 -3.11
C LEU A 165 5.30 -6.55 -2.14
N VAL A 166 5.20 -5.22 -2.30
CA VAL A 166 5.83 -4.26 -1.38
C VAL A 166 5.28 -4.44 0.04
N ASP A 167 3.95 -4.56 0.18
CA ASP A 167 3.30 -4.78 1.47
C ASP A 167 3.72 -6.11 2.12
N ALA A 168 3.98 -7.14 1.31
CA ALA A 168 4.52 -8.42 1.75
C ALA A 168 6.02 -8.38 2.11
N GLY A 169 6.66 -7.22 2.00
CA GLY A 169 8.08 -7.02 2.26
C GLY A 169 8.98 -7.64 1.19
N ALA A 170 8.51 -7.71 -0.06
CA ALA A 170 9.26 -8.32 -1.15
C ALA A 170 10.60 -7.60 -1.39
N ARG A 171 11.69 -8.38 -1.35
CA ARG A 171 13.08 -7.90 -1.51
C ARG A 171 13.95 -8.98 -2.16
N ASP A 172 15.24 -8.70 -2.34
CA ASP A 172 16.24 -9.64 -2.88
C ASP A 172 15.83 -10.25 -4.24
N PHE A 173 15.36 -9.38 -5.15
CA PHE A 173 14.87 -9.81 -6.46
C PHE A 173 15.98 -10.46 -7.29
N THR A 174 15.65 -11.61 -7.87
CA THR A 174 16.46 -12.32 -8.87
C THR A 174 15.58 -12.73 -10.03
N TRP A 175 16.15 -12.88 -11.21
CA TRP A 175 15.39 -13.20 -12.42
C TRP A 175 16.19 -14.12 -13.33
N VAL A 176 15.46 -14.86 -14.16
CA VAL A 176 15.99 -15.68 -15.25
C VAL A 176 15.49 -15.07 -16.54
N ASP A 177 16.39 -14.48 -17.32
CA ASP A 177 16.13 -13.86 -18.62
C ASP A 177 16.77 -14.70 -19.74
N PRO A 178 16.11 -15.78 -20.19
CA PRO A 178 16.70 -16.71 -21.14
C PRO A 178 16.66 -16.16 -22.57
N THR A 179 17.60 -16.59 -23.40
CA THR A 179 17.44 -16.44 -24.86
C THR A 179 16.27 -17.31 -25.32
N ARG A 180 15.60 -16.90 -26.41
CA ARG A 180 14.44 -17.64 -26.97
C ARG A 180 14.70 -19.14 -27.21
N SER A 181 15.93 -19.50 -27.56
CA SER A 181 16.36 -20.89 -27.76
C SER A 181 16.44 -21.74 -26.49
N LYS A 182 16.60 -21.12 -25.31
CA LYS A 182 16.78 -21.78 -24.00
C LYS A 182 15.56 -21.70 -23.10
N ILE A 183 14.45 -21.13 -23.59
CA ILE A 183 13.26 -20.90 -22.79
C ILE A 183 12.64 -22.18 -22.20
N ILE A 184 12.91 -23.35 -22.80
CA ILE A 184 12.45 -24.65 -22.28
C ILE A 184 13.40 -25.15 -21.18
N ASP A 185 14.70 -25.06 -21.40
CA ASP A 185 15.72 -25.58 -20.47
C ASP A 185 15.87 -24.69 -19.22
N THR A 186 15.72 -23.38 -19.39
CA THR A 186 15.80 -22.36 -18.35
C THR A 186 14.60 -21.44 -18.49
N PRO A 187 13.44 -21.79 -17.90
CA PRO A 187 12.23 -20.99 -18.04
C PRO A 187 12.42 -19.58 -17.45
N PRO A 188 11.80 -18.56 -18.05
CA PRO A 188 11.75 -17.22 -17.49
C PRO A 188 11.15 -17.26 -16.08
N ALA A 189 11.79 -16.57 -15.15
CA ALA A 189 11.34 -16.56 -13.77
C ALA A 189 11.71 -15.27 -13.05
N ILE A 190 10.91 -14.91 -12.05
CA ILE A 190 11.23 -13.87 -11.08
C ILE A 190 11.14 -14.51 -9.69
N SER A 191 12.15 -14.30 -8.86
CA SER A 191 12.12 -14.66 -7.46
C SER A 191 12.40 -13.47 -6.56
N PHE A 192 11.82 -13.50 -5.37
CA PHE A 192 12.01 -12.51 -4.32
C PHE A 192 11.76 -13.15 -2.96
N THR A 193 12.29 -12.56 -1.90
CA THR A 193 12.00 -12.98 -0.52
C THR A 193 10.86 -12.14 0.04
N VAL A 194 9.96 -12.74 0.81
CA VAL A 194 8.87 -12.05 1.52
C VAL A 194 8.94 -12.37 3.01
N SER A 195 8.29 -11.53 3.81
CA SER A 195 8.22 -11.70 5.27
C SER A 195 6.85 -11.24 5.77
N THR A 196 5.88 -12.16 5.74
CA THR A 196 4.52 -11.90 6.24
C THR A 196 4.12 -12.92 7.30
N ALA A 197 2.97 -12.71 7.95
CA ALA A 197 2.43 -13.71 8.87
C ALA A 197 2.05 -15.03 8.18
N LYS A 198 1.79 -15.00 6.87
CA LYS A 198 1.42 -16.19 6.09
C LYS A 198 2.64 -16.99 5.67
N PHE A 199 3.69 -16.30 5.20
CA PHE A 199 4.87 -16.94 4.67
C PHE A 199 6.11 -16.07 4.84
N GLU A 200 7.21 -16.69 5.26
CA GLU A 200 8.54 -16.11 5.29
C GLU A 200 9.49 -17.02 4.50
N GLY A 201 10.09 -16.48 3.44
CA GLY A 201 10.93 -17.26 2.54
C GLY A 201 10.94 -16.70 1.12
N ARG A 202 11.45 -17.51 0.19
CA ARG A 202 11.58 -17.15 -1.23
C ARG A 202 10.34 -17.59 -2.01
N VAL A 203 9.76 -16.67 -2.75
CA VAL A 203 8.73 -16.92 -3.76
C VAL A 203 9.40 -16.93 -5.13
N THR A 204 9.02 -17.86 -5.99
CA THR A 204 9.43 -17.88 -7.41
C THR A 204 8.21 -18.01 -8.29
N ILE A 205 8.06 -17.08 -9.23
CA ILE A 205 7.06 -17.14 -10.30
C ILE A 205 7.82 -17.52 -11.57
N LEU A 206 7.52 -18.68 -12.13
CA LEU A 206 8.16 -19.18 -13.35
C LEU A 206 7.14 -19.37 -14.47
N PHE A 207 7.55 -19.11 -15.70
CA PHE A 207 6.73 -19.34 -16.88
C PHE A 207 6.87 -20.78 -17.39
N GLU A 208 5.73 -21.46 -17.54
CA GLU A 208 5.65 -22.83 -18.03
C GLU A 208 5.19 -22.85 -19.48
N ARG A 209 6.17 -22.94 -20.39
CA ARG A 209 5.90 -22.85 -21.83
C ARG A 209 4.96 -23.94 -22.37
N ALA A 210 4.97 -25.14 -21.77
CA ALA A 210 4.16 -26.26 -22.27
C ALA A 210 2.66 -26.06 -22.05
N SER A 211 2.29 -25.50 -20.89
CA SER A 211 0.92 -25.20 -20.49
C SER A 211 0.49 -23.77 -20.79
N ASP A 212 1.44 -22.89 -21.12
CA ASP A 212 1.23 -21.44 -21.28
C ASP A 212 0.63 -20.80 -20.02
N THR A 213 1.18 -21.18 -18.86
CA THR A 213 0.77 -20.72 -17.53
C THR A 213 1.98 -20.32 -16.71
N TYR A 214 1.75 -19.77 -15.52
CA TYR A 214 2.77 -19.70 -14.49
C TYR A 214 2.71 -20.90 -13.56
N ALA A 215 3.84 -21.15 -12.89
CA ALA A 215 3.85 -21.85 -11.62
C ALA A 215 4.43 -20.94 -10.54
N VAL A 216 3.89 -21.04 -9.33
CA VAL A 216 4.35 -20.28 -8.16
C VAL A 216 4.92 -21.27 -7.15
N GLU A 217 6.18 -21.10 -6.79
CA GLU A 217 6.87 -21.91 -5.80
C GLU A 217 7.21 -21.12 -4.56
N LEU A 218 6.96 -21.73 -3.39
CA LEU A 218 7.40 -21.25 -2.10
C LEU A 218 8.57 -22.09 -1.61
N HIS A 219 9.65 -21.42 -1.21
CA HIS A 219 10.87 -22.04 -0.71
C HIS A 219 11.25 -21.47 0.65
N CYS A 220 11.50 -22.33 1.63
CA CYS A 220 11.94 -21.97 2.98
C CYS A 220 13.07 -22.90 3.39
N ASP A 221 14.09 -22.39 4.09
CA ASP A 221 15.26 -23.15 4.56
C ASP A 221 15.96 -23.99 3.47
N GLY A 222 15.94 -23.52 2.22
CA GLY A 222 16.56 -24.19 1.07
C GLY A 222 15.74 -25.35 0.48
N GLY A 223 14.54 -25.62 0.99
CA GLY A 223 13.60 -26.60 0.45
C GLY A 223 12.35 -25.96 -0.17
N ARG A 224 11.78 -26.63 -1.17
CA ARG A 224 10.48 -26.24 -1.74
C ARG A 224 9.35 -26.70 -0.82
N VAL A 225 8.61 -25.75 -0.27
CA VAL A 225 7.50 -25.97 0.67
C VAL A 225 6.20 -26.22 -0.08
N GLU A 226 5.93 -25.40 -1.09
CA GLU A 226 4.70 -25.47 -1.87
C GLU A 226 5.00 -25.14 -3.33
N ARG A 227 4.22 -25.74 -4.23
CA ARG A 227 4.20 -25.39 -5.64
C ARG A 227 2.75 -25.42 -6.11
N ILE A 228 2.34 -24.36 -6.79
CA ILE A 228 1.07 -24.27 -7.48
C ILE A 228 1.38 -24.20 -8.97
N ASP A 229 0.97 -25.23 -9.69
CA ASP A 229 1.03 -25.30 -11.14
C ASP A 229 -0.23 -24.69 -11.78
N GLU A 230 -0.22 -24.53 -13.11
CA GLU A 230 -1.38 -24.08 -13.89
C GLU A 230 -2.00 -22.75 -13.39
N VAL A 231 -1.15 -21.82 -12.97
CA VAL A 231 -1.59 -20.47 -12.59
C VAL A 231 -1.79 -19.65 -13.85
N TYR A 232 -3.05 -19.49 -14.25
CA TYR A 232 -3.43 -18.61 -15.36
C TYR A 232 -3.08 -17.16 -15.06
N PHE A 233 -2.84 -16.38 -16.11
CA PHE A 233 -2.35 -15.01 -16.00
C PHE A 233 -3.27 -14.08 -15.21
N ASP A 234 -4.58 -14.28 -15.32
CA ASP A 234 -5.63 -13.55 -14.59
C ASP A 234 -5.76 -14.00 -13.12
N MET A 235 -5.31 -15.22 -12.78
CA MET A 235 -5.33 -15.77 -11.43
C MET A 235 -4.09 -15.43 -10.60
N LEU A 236 -3.05 -14.86 -11.22
CA LEU A 236 -1.77 -14.61 -10.54
C LEU A 236 -1.92 -13.75 -9.28
N GLY A 237 -2.76 -12.71 -9.34
CA GLY A 237 -3.04 -11.85 -8.20
C GLY A 237 -3.71 -12.59 -7.03
N GLU A 238 -4.70 -13.44 -7.32
CA GLU A 238 -5.42 -14.24 -6.32
C GLU A 238 -4.52 -15.29 -5.68
N VAL A 239 -3.67 -15.95 -6.47
CA VAL A 239 -2.72 -16.94 -5.98
C VAL A 239 -1.71 -16.27 -5.04
N LEU A 240 -1.15 -15.12 -5.43
CA LEU A 240 -0.21 -14.40 -4.58
C LEU A 240 -0.88 -13.85 -3.32
N GLU A 241 -2.09 -13.29 -3.40
CA GLU A 241 -2.83 -12.85 -2.21
C GLU A 241 -3.01 -14.03 -1.22
N ARG A 242 -3.43 -15.20 -1.73
CA ARG A 242 -3.62 -16.39 -0.90
C ARG A 242 -2.33 -16.77 -0.19
N LEU A 243 -1.21 -16.81 -0.91
CA LEU A 243 0.07 -17.30 -0.41
C LEU A 243 0.80 -16.31 0.51
N ILE A 244 0.84 -15.02 0.17
CA ILE A 244 1.77 -14.08 0.81
C ILE A 244 1.12 -12.86 1.45
N ASP A 245 -0.10 -12.47 1.09
CA ASP A 245 -0.73 -11.28 1.68
C ASP A 245 -1.50 -11.59 2.96
N ASP A 246 -1.03 -11.10 4.11
CA ASP A 246 -1.67 -11.32 5.41
C ASP A 246 -2.70 -10.25 5.82
N GLY A 247 -2.99 -9.28 4.95
CA GLY A 247 -3.95 -8.22 5.17
C GLY A 247 -3.51 -7.15 6.17
N ARG A 248 -2.30 -7.23 6.75
CA ARG A 248 -1.82 -6.26 7.75
C ARG A 248 -1.64 -4.85 7.18
N TRP A 249 -1.48 -4.73 5.87
CA TRP A 249 -1.43 -3.43 5.18
C TRP A 249 -2.68 -2.58 5.46
N ARG A 250 -3.83 -3.19 5.78
CA ARG A 250 -5.08 -2.48 6.11
C ARG A 250 -5.03 -1.78 7.48
N LEU A 251 -4.04 -2.11 8.32
CA LEU A 251 -3.94 -1.53 9.64
C LEU A 251 -3.56 -0.06 9.56
N ILE A 252 -4.26 0.75 10.35
CA ILE A 252 -4.02 2.17 10.54
C ILE A 252 -3.07 2.31 11.73
N ASP A 253 -1.89 2.86 11.46
CA ASP A 253 -0.92 3.17 12.50
C ASP A 253 -1.36 4.43 13.25
N VAL A 254 -1.48 4.32 14.57
CA VAL A 254 -1.92 5.39 15.46
C VAL A 254 -0.92 5.48 16.61
N ASN A 255 -0.16 6.58 16.63
CA ASN A 255 0.86 6.84 17.62
C ASN A 255 0.45 8.00 18.53
N VAL A 256 0.48 7.80 19.84
CA VAL A 256 0.21 8.88 20.80
C VAL A 256 1.41 9.83 20.83
N ILE A 257 1.15 11.12 20.57
CA ILE A 257 2.16 12.17 20.62
C ILE A 257 2.28 12.63 22.06
N ASP A 258 3.34 12.20 22.74
CA ASP A 258 3.56 12.58 24.13
C ASP A 258 3.97 14.05 24.24
N THR A 259 3.02 14.90 24.65
CA THR A 259 3.25 16.33 24.86
C THR A 259 4.31 16.65 25.93
N LYS A 260 4.76 15.68 26.73
CA LYS A 260 5.81 15.90 27.75
C LYS A 260 7.24 15.98 27.19
N ALA A 261 7.52 15.44 26.01
CA ALA A 261 8.89 15.43 25.46
C ALA A 261 9.37 16.83 25.00
N ALA A 262 8.45 17.72 24.58
CA ALA A 262 8.80 19.05 24.07
C ALA A 262 9.25 20.05 25.16
N ARG A 263 9.15 19.73 26.45
CA ARG A 263 9.60 20.61 27.55
C ARG A 263 11.02 20.35 28.06
N ARG A 264 11.75 19.37 27.52
CA ARG A 264 13.12 19.03 27.97
C ARG A 264 14.26 19.56 27.12
N GLN A 265 14.00 20.26 26.01
CA GLN A 265 15.05 20.85 25.15
C GLN A 265 15.11 22.39 25.18
N ALA A 266 14.60 23.02 26.24
CA ALA A 266 14.89 24.43 26.51
C ALA A 266 15.57 24.56 27.88
N VAL A 267 16.89 24.36 27.89
CA VAL A 267 17.78 24.89 28.93
C VAL A 267 18.88 25.68 28.20
N PRO A 268 19.13 26.94 28.58
CA PRO A 268 19.93 27.87 27.80
C PRO A 268 21.43 27.67 28.02
N ALA A 269 22.22 28.05 27.01
CA ALA A 269 23.59 28.54 27.18
C ALA A 269 23.69 29.89 26.46
#